data_AF-A0A2H5VER0-F1
#
_entry.id   AF-A0A2H5VER0-F1
#
_cell.length_a   1.000
_cell.length_b   1.000
_cell.length_c   1.000
_cell.angle_alpha   90.00
_cell.angle_beta   90.00
_cell.angle_gamma   90.00
#
_symmetry.space_group_name_H-M   'P 1'
#
loop_
_entity.id
_entity.type
_entity.pdbx_description
1 polymer ?
#
loop_
_entity_poly.entity_id
_entity_poly.type
_entity_poly.pdbx_seq_one_letter_code
_entity_poly.pdbx_strand_id
1 'polypeptide(L)' 'MEKAPSSSSPSFGKPFYQIFKEANYDFYKIDPLLFAPAKYIINNKRSGRTFIYGKFRIDILKDSLL' A
#
# COMPACT_ATOMS: atom_id res chain seq x y z
N MET A 1 -9.26 -2.42 -10.33
CA MET A 1 -8.58 -3.31 -9.38
C MET A 1 -7.12 -2.93 -9.23
N GLU A 2 -6.37 -2.69 -10.30
CA GLU A 2 -4.95 -2.29 -10.26
C GLU A 2 -4.56 -1.16 -9.28
N LYS A 3 -5.50 -0.28 -8.91
CA LYS A 3 -5.28 0.83 -7.96
C LYS A 3 -5.48 0.48 -6.48
N ALA A 4 -5.84 -0.76 -6.15
CA ALA A 4 -6.12 -1.19 -4.79
C ALA A 4 -4.89 -1.51 -3.91
N PRO A 5 -3.67 -1.83 -4.42
CA PRO A 5 -2.51 -1.99 -3.56
C PRO A 5 -2.04 -0.64 -2.99
N SER A 6 -1.41 -0.64 -1.81
CA SER A 6 -0.86 0.60 -1.23
C SER A 6 0.19 1.28 -2.13
N SER A 7 0.85 0.52 -3.01
CA SER A 7 1.76 1.06 -4.03
C SER A 7 1.11 1.98 -5.07
N SER A 8 -0.21 2.07 -5.09
CA SER A 8 -0.96 2.98 -5.97
C SER A 8 -1.17 4.36 -5.36
N SER A 9 -0.88 4.55 -4.07
CA SER A 9 -0.90 5.87 -3.43
C SER A 9 0.35 6.68 -3.82
N PRO A 10 0.22 7.98 -4.13
CA PRO A 10 1.38 8.86 -4.32
C PRO A 10 2.26 9.01 -3.08
N SER A 11 1.72 8.73 -1.88
CA SER A 11 2.47 8.79 -0.62
C SER A 11 3.32 7.54 -0.36
N PHE A 12 3.16 6.48 -1.17
CA PHE A 12 3.89 5.24 -1.02
C PHE A 12 5.38 5.39 -1.32
N GLY A 13 6.23 4.69 -0.56
CA GLY A 13 7.66 4.61 -0.85
C GLY A 13 8.58 4.69 0.36
N LYS A 14 8.03 4.93 1.55
CA LYS A 14 8.78 5.11 2.80
C LYS A 14 7.98 4.60 4.02
N PRO A 15 8.61 4.43 5.19
CA PRO A 15 7.91 4.01 6.40
C PRO A 15 6.75 4.95 6.75
N PHE A 16 5.66 4.38 7.26
CA PHE A 16 4.45 5.14 7.58
C PHE A 16 4.71 6.30 8.56
N TYR A 17 5.63 6.11 9.52
CA TYR A 17 6.02 7.17 10.44
C TYR A 17 6.54 8.43 9.72
N GLN A 18 7.34 8.28 8.66
CA GLN A 18 7.84 9.43 7.89
C GLN A 18 6.71 10.14 7.17
N ILE A 19 5.77 9.39 6.57
CA ILE A 19 4.58 9.93 5.93
C ILE A 19 3.73 10.70 6.94
N PHE A 20 3.50 10.13 8.12
CA PHE A 20 2.70 10.75 9.16
C PHE A 20 3.36 12.00 9.73
N LYS A 21 4.68 11.98 9.90
CA LYS A 21 5.46 13.16 10.30
C LYS A 21 5.40 14.28 9.25
N GLU A 22 5.56 13.97 7.98
CA GLU A 22 5.44 14.95 6.88
C GLU A 22 4.02 15.52 6.75
N ALA A 23 3.01 14.72 7.09
CA ALA A 23 1.63 15.16 7.21
C ALA A 23 1.36 15.99 8.49
N ASN A 24 2.40 16.36 9.25
CA ASN A 24 2.29 17.04 10.54
C ASN A 24 1.39 16.29 11.54
N TYR A 25 1.50 14.96 11.54
CA TYR A 25 0.72 14.05 12.38
C TYR A 25 -0.80 14.18 12.19
N ASP A 26 -1.24 14.60 11.00
CA ASP A 26 -2.64 14.75 10.64
C ASP A 26 -3.06 13.66 9.65
N PHE A 27 -3.86 12.70 10.11
CA PHE A 27 -4.35 11.59 9.29
C PHE A 27 -5.17 12.06 8.08
N TYR A 28 -5.86 13.20 8.18
CA TYR A 28 -6.68 13.72 7.08
C TYR A 28 -5.85 14.27 5.91
N LYS A 29 -4.56 14.51 6.14
CA LYS A 29 -3.61 14.93 5.09
C LYS A 29 -2.94 13.75 4.39
N ILE A 30 -3.17 12.52 4.84
CA ILE A 30 -2.64 11.32 4.20
C ILE A 30 -3.63 10.83 3.16
N ASP A 31 -3.13 10.47 1.98
CA ASP A 31 -3.94 9.84 0.94
C ASP A 31 -4.58 8.53 1.47
N PRO A 32 -5.93 8.43 1.50
CA PRO A 32 -6.62 7.25 2.01
C PRO A 32 -6.24 5.94 1.29
N LEU A 33 -5.82 6.01 0.02
CA LEU A 33 -5.39 4.83 -0.73
C LEU A 33 -4.10 4.20 -0.19
N LEU A 34 -3.37 4.90 0.69
CA LEU A 34 -2.20 4.37 1.36
C LEU A 34 -2.57 3.26 2.37
N PHE A 35 -3.77 3.34 2.96
CA PHE A 35 -4.29 2.35 3.91
C PHE A 35 -4.85 1.13 3.18
N ALA A 36 -3.95 0.42 2.52
CA ALA A 36 -4.24 -0.68 1.61
C ALA A 36 -3.21 -1.81 1.75
N PRO A 37 -3.53 -3.04 1.31
CA PRO A 37 -2.57 -4.14 1.35
C PRO A 37 -1.41 -3.93 0.38
N ALA A 38 -0.24 -4.48 0.71
CA ALA A 38 0.93 -4.45 -0.19
C ALA A 38 0.73 -5.31 -1.45
N LYS A 39 0.06 -6.46 -1.30
CA LYS A 39 -0.25 -7.42 -2.36
C LYS A 39 -1.57 -8.11 -2.05
N TYR A 40 -2.37 -8.37 -3.08
CA TYR A 40 -3.59 -9.16 -2.93
C TYR A 40 -3.84 -10.06 -4.16
N ILE A 41 -4.73 -11.04 -3.97
CA ILE A 41 -5.09 -12.03 -4.98
C ILE A 41 -6.61 -12.05 -5.11
N ILE A 42 -7.12 -12.01 -6.34
CA ILE A 42 -8.55 -12.14 -6.64
C ILE A 42 -8.78 -13.42 -7.40
N ASN A 43 -9.60 -14.30 -6.81
CA ASN A 43 -10.09 -15.51 -7.46
C ASN A 43 -11.51 -15.25 -7.98
N ASN A 44 -11.66 -15.10 -9.30
CA ASN A 44 -12.96 -14.85 -9.91
C ASN A 44 -13.73 -16.16 -10.08
N LYS A 45 -14.74 -16.40 -9.23
CA LYS A 45 -15.56 -17.62 -9.27
C LYS A 45 -16.34 -17.82 -10.56
N ARG A 46 -16.71 -16.75 -11.28
CA ARG A 46 -17.49 -16.84 -12.52
C ARG A 46 -16.64 -17.22 -13.73
N SER A 47 -15.44 -16.65 -13.83
CA SER A 47 -14.54 -16.88 -14.97
C SER A 47 -13.45 -17.92 -14.71
N GLY A 48 -13.29 -18.36 -13.45
CA GLY A 48 -12.19 -19.24 -13.03
C GLY A 48 -10.80 -18.57 -13.04
N ARG A 49 -10.71 -17.28 -13.42
CA ARG A 49 -9.43 -16.57 -13.53
C ARG A 49 -8.94 -16.08 -12.16
N THR A 50 -7.62 -16.11 -11.99
CA THR A 50 -6.93 -15.55 -10.83
C THR A 50 -6.12 -14.34 -11.25
N PHE A 51 -6.21 -13.27 -10.47
CA PHE A 51 -5.47 -12.02 -10.69
C PHE A 51 -4.63 -11.69 -9.46
N ILE A 52 -3.41 -11.25 -9.69
CA ILE A 52 -2.46 -10.90 -8.62
C ILE A 52 -2.03 -9.45 -8.84
N TYR A 53 -2.09 -8.64 -7.79
CA TYR A 53 -1.72 -7.24 -7.85
C TYR A 53 -0.88 -6.81 -6.65
N GLY A 54 -0.03 -5.81 -6.85
CA GLY A 54 0.87 -5.28 -5.83
C GLY A 54 2.14 -6.12 -5.64
N LYS A 55 2.99 -5.68 -4.72
CA LYS A 55 4.28 -6.30 -4.40
C LYS A 55 4.68 -6.03 -2.96
N PHE A 56 5.43 -6.97 -2.37
CA PHE A 56 6.10 -6.72 -1.09
C PHE A 56 7.27 -5.77 -1.29
N ARG A 57 7.43 -4.80 -0.38
CA ARG A 57 8.58 -3.87 -0.33
C ARG A 57 9.37 -4.14 0.94
N ILE A 58 10.27 -5.12 0.84
CA ILE A 58 11.10 -5.57 1.96
C ILE A 58 12.10 -4.49 2.38
N ASP A 59 12.53 -3.67 1.43
CA ASP A 59 13.33 -2.47 1.68
C ASP A 59 12.62 -1.51 2.64
N ILE A 60 11.38 -1.12 2.35
CA ILE A 60 10.60 -0.23 3.24
C ILE A 60 10.32 -0.89 4.59
N LEU A 61 10.07 -2.21 4.61
CA LEU A 61 9.84 -2.95 5.85
C LEU A 61 11.09 -2.94 6.75
N LYS A 62 12.29 -3.14 6.18
CA LYS A 62 13.54 -3.06 6.94
C LYS A 62 13.74 -1.68 7.55
N ASP A 63 13.55 -0.63 6.76
CA ASP A 63 13.66 0.77 7.23
C ASP A 63 12.62 1.12 8.31
N SER A 64 11.53 0.36 8.41
CA SER A 64 10.48 0.56 9.42
C SER A 64 10.73 -0.19 10.73
N LEU A 65 11.65 -1.17 10.74
CA LEU A 65 11.93 -2.03 11.89
C LEU A 65 13.27 -1.72 12.56
N LEU A 66 14.15 -0.98 11.86
CA LEU A 66 15.43 -0.48 12.34
C LEU A 66 15.29 0.98 12.80
#